data_AF-R4IP15-F1
#
_entry.id   AF-R4IP15-F1
#
_cell.length_a   1.000
_cell.length_b   1.000
_cell.length_c   1.000
_cell.angle_alpha   90.00
_cell.angle_beta   90.00
_cell.angle_gamma   90.00
#
_symmetry.space_group_name_H-M   'P 1'
#
loop_
_entity.id
_entity.type
_entity.pdbx_description
1 polymer ?
#
loop_
_entity_poly.entity_id
_entity_poly.type
_entity_poly.pdbx_seq_one_letter_code
_entity_poly.pdbx_strand_id
1 'polypeptide(L)'
;VEEKDENGLPKHMEWLEGISIAALVVGENCETPSHWRAKQLLSQWMESHNVPGISGIDTRALTKKIRENGSILGRIVYEYPENIKSLTFSDPNERNLVAECSVKKPMVFNASGSPRICAIDCGLKLNQIKCFISRGARVDLVPWNWSLDESKFDGLFISNGPGDPVVCKETVVQIQKVLKSGQKPVFGICLGHQ
;
A
#
# COMPACT_ATOMS: atom_id res chain seq x y z
N VAL A 1 -8.82 -6.15 19.94
CA VAL A 1 -7.38 -5.91 20.17
C VAL A 1 -6.63 -6.47 18.98
N GLU A 2 -5.98 -5.59 18.21
CA GLU A 2 -5.13 -6.00 17.09
C GLU A 2 -3.90 -6.72 17.64
N GLU A 3 -3.72 -7.97 17.25
CA GLU A 3 -2.55 -8.75 17.65
C GLU A 3 -1.32 -8.19 16.94
N LYS A 4 -0.32 -7.81 17.73
CA LYS A 4 0.99 -7.40 17.24
C LYS A 4 1.97 -8.57 17.34
N ASP A 5 2.95 -8.61 16.46
CA ASP A 5 4.08 -9.51 16.56
C ASP A 5 5.13 -9.00 17.57
N GLU A 6 6.21 -9.75 17.73
CA GLU A 6 7.35 -9.43 18.60
C GLU A 6 8.03 -8.09 18.26
N ASN A 7 7.82 -7.58 17.04
CA ASN A 7 8.37 -6.34 16.54
C ASN A 7 7.35 -5.19 16.61
N GLY A 8 6.19 -5.41 17.24
CA GLY A 8 5.13 -4.41 17.38
C GLY A 8 4.33 -4.14 16.10
N LEU A 9 4.51 -4.95 15.06
CA LEU A 9 3.77 -4.83 13.80
C LEU A 9 2.47 -5.63 13.85
N PRO A 10 1.38 -5.17 13.19
CA PRO A 10 0.17 -5.96 13.01
C PRO A 10 0.48 -7.37 12.47
N LYS A 11 0.05 -8.40 13.21
CA LYS A 11 0.38 -9.79 12.88
C LYS A 11 -0.35 -10.28 11.63
N HIS A 12 -1.58 -9.81 11.42
CA HIS A 12 -2.51 -10.34 10.41
C HIS A 12 -2.87 -9.33 9.32
N MET A 13 -2.26 -8.14 9.33
CA MET A 13 -2.50 -7.09 8.35
C MET A 13 -1.19 -6.68 7.66
N GLU A 14 -1.32 -6.20 6.43
CA GLU A 14 -0.20 -5.74 5.60
C GLU A 14 0.01 -4.22 5.63
N TRP A 15 -0.80 -3.51 6.41
CA TRP A 15 -0.76 -2.07 6.60
C TRP A 15 -0.81 -1.76 8.10
N LEU A 16 -0.30 -0.60 8.48
CA LEU A 16 -0.29 -0.17 9.88
C LEU A 16 -1.71 0.12 10.37
N GLU A 17 -2.54 0.73 9.53
CA GLU A 17 -3.88 1.18 9.88
C GLU A 17 -4.81 1.06 8.68
N GLY A 18 -6.08 0.74 8.96
CA GLY A 18 -7.18 0.93 8.01
C GLY A 18 -7.38 -0.14 6.95
N ILE A 19 -8.04 0.25 5.86
CA ILE A 19 -8.27 -0.52 4.64
C ILE A 19 -7.86 0.38 3.47
N SER A 20 -7.04 -0.13 2.55
CA SER A 20 -6.49 0.72 1.47
C SER A 20 -7.40 0.87 0.24
N ILE A 21 -8.40 0.00 0.07
CA ILE A 21 -9.31 0.05 -1.08
C ILE A 21 -10.40 1.10 -0.85
N ALA A 22 -10.77 1.81 -1.92
CA ALA A 22 -11.88 2.77 -1.87
C ALA A 22 -13.24 2.08 -1.76
N ALA A 23 -13.38 0.89 -2.32
CA ALA A 23 -14.59 0.07 -2.24
C ALA A 23 -14.30 -1.39 -2.59
N LEU A 24 -15.18 -2.31 -2.15
CA LEU A 24 -15.12 -3.72 -2.50
C LEU A 24 -16.32 -4.14 -3.37
N VAL A 25 -16.05 -4.87 -4.46
CA VAL A 25 -17.08 -5.46 -5.34
C VAL A 25 -16.90 -6.97 -5.33
N VAL A 26 -17.93 -7.71 -4.92
CA VAL A 26 -17.91 -9.18 -4.87
C VAL A 26 -19.11 -9.81 -5.57
N GLY A 27 -18.96 -11.07 -5.99
CA GLY A 27 -20.07 -11.86 -6.49
C GLY A 27 -20.99 -12.31 -5.37
N GLU A 28 -20.41 -12.82 -4.29
CA GLU A 28 -21.11 -13.33 -3.12
C GLU A 28 -20.38 -12.89 -1.85
N ASN A 29 -21.14 -12.51 -0.82
CA ASN A 29 -20.62 -12.18 0.50
C ASN A 29 -20.96 -13.30 1.48
N CYS A 30 -19.97 -13.80 2.23
CA CYS A 30 -20.19 -14.82 3.26
C CYS A 30 -20.65 -14.15 4.56
N GLU A 31 -21.90 -14.39 4.94
CA GLU A 31 -22.49 -13.83 6.17
C GLU A 31 -22.11 -14.61 7.44
N THR A 32 -21.69 -15.87 7.30
CA THR A 32 -21.38 -16.78 8.42
C THR A 32 -19.98 -17.40 8.28
N PRO A 33 -18.91 -16.59 8.32
CA PRO A 33 -17.55 -17.11 8.19
C PRO A 33 -17.19 -18.00 9.40
N SER A 34 -16.69 -19.20 9.13
CA SER A 34 -16.22 -20.15 10.15
C SER A 34 -14.72 -20.31 10.05
N HIS A 35 -13.99 -19.58 10.90
CA HIS A 35 -12.54 -19.68 11.01
C HIS A 35 -12.11 -19.43 12.47
N TRP A 36 -11.17 -20.21 13.00
CA TRP A 36 -10.72 -20.13 14.40
C TRP A 36 -10.12 -18.77 14.81
N ARG A 37 -9.76 -17.93 13.84
CA ARG A 37 -9.26 -16.55 14.02
C ARG A 37 -10.27 -15.47 13.68
N ALA A 38 -11.48 -15.82 13.25
CA ALA A 38 -12.48 -14.84 12.89
C ALA A 38 -12.84 -14.04 14.15
N LYS A 39 -12.76 -12.70 14.04
CA LYS A 39 -13.11 -11.78 15.14
C LYS A 39 -14.38 -10.98 14.84
N GLN A 40 -14.66 -10.74 13.57
CA GLN A 40 -15.82 -9.98 13.09
C GLN A 40 -16.11 -10.32 11.63
N LEU A 41 -17.28 -9.93 11.14
CA LEU A 41 -17.66 -10.06 9.74
C LEU A 41 -16.88 -9.07 8.86
N LEU A 42 -16.69 -9.42 7.58
CA LEU A 42 -16.08 -8.52 6.61
C LEU A 42 -16.87 -7.21 6.48
N SER A 43 -18.20 -7.30 6.42
CA SER A 43 -19.09 -6.15 6.34
C SER A 43 -18.93 -5.21 7.54
N GLN A 44 -18.92 -5.74 8.76
CA GLN A 44 -18.71 -4.98 9.99
C GLN A 44 -17.34 -4.31 10.01
N TRP A 45 -16.30 -5.02 9.57
CA TRP A 45 -14.96 -4.45 9.49
C TRP A 45 -14.89 -3.29 8.48
N MET A 46 -15.48 -3.46 7.31
CA MET A 46 -15.54 -2.40 6.29
C MET A 46 -16.35 -1.20 6.75
N GLU A 47 -17.50 -1.42 7.40
CA GLU A 47 -18.34 -0.38 7.98
C GLU A 47 -17.58 0.44 9.03
N SER A 48 -16.84 -0.22 9.93
CA SER A 48 -16.01 0.47 10.92
C SER A 48 -14.90 1.36 10.32
N HIS A 49 -14.52 1.11 9.06
CA HIS A 49 -13.52 1.88 8.31
C HIS A 49 -14.15 2.82 7.28
N ASN A 50 -15.49 2.95 7.25
CA ASN A 50 -16.23 3.72 6.25
C ASN A 50 -15.90 3.32 4.81
N VAL A 51 -15.66 2.02 4.56
CA VAL A 51 -15.39 1.50 3.22
C VAL A 51 -16.66 0.87 2.64
N PRO A 52 -17.21 1.37 1.52
CA PRO A 52 -18.39 0.78 0.90
C PRO A 52 -18.08 -0.57 0.24
N GLY A 53 -19.09 -1.44 0.22
CA GLY A 53 -19.05 -2.72 -0.46
C GLY A 53 -20.36 -3.02 -1.20
N ILE A 54 -20.28 -3.76 -2.31
CA ILE A 54 -21.44 -4.26 -3.05
C ILE A 54 -21.26 -5.74 -3.39
N SER A 55 -22.33 -6.52 -3.20
CA SER A 55 -22.38 -7.95 -3.49
C SER A 55 -23.46 -8.27 -4.53
N GLY A 56 -23.49 -9.49 -5.08
CA GLY A 56 -24.43 -9.89 -6.12
C GLY A 56 -24.05 -9.41 -7.52
N ILE A 57 -22.80 -8.99 -7.73
CA ILE A 57 -22.32 -8.50 -9.02
C ILE A 57 -21.65 -9.63 -9.80
N ASP A 58 -21.93 -9.76 -11.10
CA ASP A 58 -21.15 -10.64 -11.98
C ASP A 58 -19.73 -10.07 -12.17
N THR A 59 -18.84 -10.43 -11.24
CA THR A 59 -17.44 -10.02 -11.24
C THR A 59 -16.68 -10.59 -12.44
N ARG A 60 -17.16 -11.68 -13.05
CA ARG A 60 -16.57 -12.23 -14.28
C ARG A 60 -16.88 -11.33 -15.47
N ALA A 61 -18.12 -10.88 -15.62
CA ALA A 61 -18.50 -9.91 -16.65
C ALA A 61 -17.75 -8.58 -16.45
N LEU A 62 -17.66 -8.09 -15.21
CA LEU A 62 -16.90 -6.88 -14.88
C LEU A 62 -15.42 -7.02 -15.24
N THR A 63 -14.79 -8.14 -14.88
CA THR A 63 -13.38 -8.41 -15.19
C THR A 63 -13.12 -8.46 -16.70
N LYS A 64 -14.01 -9.08 -17.48
CA LYS A 64 -13.92 -9.07 -18.96
C LYS A 64 -13.96 -7.65 -19.51
N LYS A 65 -14.90 -6.83 -19.02
CA LYS A 65 -15.05 -5.44 -19.44
C LYS A 65 -13.78 -4.62 -19.16
N ILE A 66 -13.21 -4.73 -17.95
CA ILE A 66 -11.95 -4.07 -17.59
C ILE A 66 -10.81 -4.55 -18.49
N ARG A 67 -10.67 -5.86 -18.69
CA ARG A 67 -9.60 -6.42 -19.54
C ARG A 67 -9.66 -5.93 -20.99
N GLU A 68 -10.85 -5.76 -21.55
CA GLU A 68 -11.05 -5.35 -22.95
C GLU A 68 -10.84 -3.85 -23.17
N ASN A 69 -11.10 -3.01 -22.15
CA ASN A 69 -11.03 -1.55 -22.27
C ASN A 69 -9.84 -0.92 -21.51
N GLY A 70 -9.07 -1.72 -20.76
CA GLY A 70 -7.98 -1.23 -19.91
C GLY A 70 -8.49 -0.65 -18.58
N SER A 71 -7.89 0.47 -18.14
CA SER A 71 -8.32 1.15 -16.92
C SER A 71 -9.69 1.80 -17.13
N ILE A 72 -10.67 1.42 -16.31
CA ILE A 72 -12.03 1.97 -16.35
C ILE A 72 -12.31 2.65 -15.00
N LEU A 73 -12.74 3.91 -15.05
CA LEU A 73 -13.25 4.60 -13.85
C LEU A 73 -14.63 4.07 -13.48
N GLY A 74 -14.81 3.78 -12.20
CA GLY A 74 -16.05 3.23 -11.65
C GLY A 74 -16.50 4.00 -10.41
N ARG A 75 -17.79 3.92 -10.10
CA ARG A 75 -18.39 4.49 -8.89
C ARG A 75 -19.49 3.55 -8.38
N ILE A 76 -19.53 3.35 -7.07
CA ILE A 76 -20.68 2.74 -6.39
C ILE A 76 -21.60 3.87 -5.96
N VAL A 77 -22.89 3.73 -6.25
CA VAL A 77 -23.95 4.66 -5.83
C VAL A 77 -24.99 3.87 -5.05
N TYR A 78 -25.52 4.46 -3.98
CA TYR A 78 -26.56 3.83 -3.16
C TYR A 78 -27.92 3.84 -3.88
N GLU A 79 -28.23 4.97 -4.53
CA GLU A 79 -29.43 5.14 -5.35
C GLU A 79 -29.05 5.51 -6.78
N TYR A 80 -29.91 5.12 -7.72
CA TYR A 80 -29.70 5.47 -9.11
C TYR A 80 -29.88 6.98 -9.29
N PRO A 81 -28.85 7.71 -9.76
CA PRO A 81 -28.94 9.15 -9.92
C PRO A 81 -29.96 9.52 -11.01
N GLU A 82 -30.77 10.54 -10.76
CA GLU A 82 -31.71 11.07 -11.76
C GLU A 82 -30.98 11.54 -13.03
N ASN A 83 -29.77 12.08 -12.87
CA ASN A 83 -28.91 12.50 -13.96
C ASN A 83 -27.52 11.86 -13.87
N ILE A 84 -27.31 10.81 -14.65
CA ILE A 84 -26.01 10.11 -14.72
C ILE A 84 -24.91 11.04 -15.26
N LYS A 85 -25.27 11.98 -16.15
CA LYS A 85 -24.30 12.88 -16.81
C LYS A 85 -23.73 13.94 -15.86
N SER A 86 -24.38 14.21 -14.73
CA SER A 86 -23.83 15.11 -13.71
C SER A 86 -22.82 14.42 -12.81
N LEU A 87 -22.67 13.08 -12.88
CA LEU A 87 -21.63 12.39 -12.14
C LEU A 87 -20.28 12.61 -12.82
N THR A 88 -19.42 13.39 -12.16
CA THR A 88 -18.01 13.53 -12.55
C THR A 88 -17.22 12.34 -12.01
N PHE A 89 -16.47 11.66 -12.89
CA PHE A 89 -15.46 10.71 -12.46
C PHE A 89 -14.17 11.46 -12.13
N SER A 90 -13.48 11.04 -11.08
CA SER A 90 -12.16 11.54 -10.72
C SER A 90 -11.17 10.40 -10.91
N ASP A 91 -10.13 10.63 -11.71
CA ASP A 91 -9.06 9.66 -11.87
C ASP A 91 -8.11 9.75 -10.66
N PRO A 92 -8.00 8.69 -9.83
CA PRO A 92 -7.09 8.71 -8.70
C PRO A 92 -5.62 8.82 -9.12
N ASN A 93 -5.25 8.43 -10.35
CA ASN A 93 -3.86 8.44 -10.82
C ASN A 93 -3.31 9.85 -11.09
N GLU A 94 -4.16 10.86 -11.16
CA GLU A 94 -3.74 12.27 -11.28
C GLU A 94 -3.17 12.81 -9.95
N ARG A 95 -3.47 12.14 -8.82
CA ARG A 95 -2.99 12.52 -7.49
C ARG A 95 -1.71 11.78 -7.13
N ASN A 96 -0.94 12.35 -6.20
CA ASN A 96 0.21 11.67 -5.63
C ASN A 96 -0.22 10.66 -4.56
N LEU A 97 -0.67 9.48 -5.00
CA LEU A 97 -1.14 8.41 -4.13
C LEU A 97 -0.05 7.91 -3.17
N VAL A 98 1.21 7.98 -3.58
CA VAL A 98 2.38 7.64 -2.76
C VAL A 98 2.46 8.56 -1.55
N ALA A 99 2.26 9.87 -1.72
CA ALA A 99 2.26 10.83 -0.62
C ALA A 99 1.11 10.60 0.37
N GLU A 100 -0.03 10.10 -0.11
CA GLU A 100 -1.19 9.77 0.72
C GLU A 100 -0.90 8.58 1.64
N CYS A 101 -0.34 7.49 1.09
CA CYS A 101 -0.11 6.26 1.84
C CYS A 101 1.22 6.19 2.63
N SER A 102 2.21 7.00 2.27
CA SER A 102 3.52 6.99 2.94
C SER A 102 3.45 7.44 4.40
N VAL A 103 4.30 6.86 5.25
CA VAL A 103 4.49 7.28 6.64
C VAL A 103 4.85 8.77 6.73
N LYS A 104 4.33 9.43 7.76
CA LYS A 104 4.57 10.87 7.97
C LYS A 104 5.83 11.16 8.79
N LYS A 105 6.33 10.16 9.53
CA LYS A 105 7.55 10.26 10.34
C LYS A 105 8.37 8.99 10.18
N PRO A 106 9.72 9.09 10.24
CA PRO A 106 10.58 7.91 10.22
C PRO A 106 10.26 6.94 11.36
N MET A 107 10.38 5.65 11.06
CA MET A 107 10.23 4.56 12.03
C MET A 107 11.44 3.65 11.94
N VAL A 108 11.90 3.13 13.09
CA VAL A 108 13.03 2.20 13.15
C VAL A 108 12.54 0.86 13.66
N PHE A 109 12.88 -0.19 12.93
CA PHE A 109 12.59 -1.56 13.30
C PHE A 109 13.88 -2.36 13.44
N ASN A 110 13.92 -3.24 14.44
CA ASN A 110 15.11 -4.03 14.78
C ASN A 110 16.36 -3.13 14.95
N ALA A 111 16.32 -2.19 15.89
CA ALA A 111 17.31 -1.10 16.00
C ALA A 111 18.77 -1.57 16.21
N SER A 112 18.96 -2.77 16.77
CA SER A 112 20.27 -3.42 16.96
C SER A 112 20.68 -4.32 15.79
N GLY A 113 19.83 -4.45 14.77
CA GLY A 113 20.06 -5.31 13.61
C GLY A 113 21.15 -4.78 12.67
N SER A 114 21.60 -5.67 11.78
CA SER A 114 22.57 -5.40 10.73
C SER A 114 22.32 -6.34 9.54
N PRO A 115 22.45 -5.87 8.28
CA PRO A 115 22.84 -4.52 7.87
C PRO A 115 21.75 -3.46 8.14
N ARG A 116 22.11 -2.18 8.09
CA ARG A 116 21.17 -1.06 8.20
C ARG A 116 20.59 -0.70 6.84
N ILE A 117 19.30 -0.93 6.67
CA ILE A 117 18.56 -0.68 5.43
C ILE A 117 17.71 0.57 5.58
N CYS A 118 17.92 1.54 4.71
CA CYS A 118 17.00 2.68 4.55
C CYS A 118 15.86 2.24 3.62
N ALA A 119 14.63 2.20 4.11
CA ALA A 119 13.45 1.80 3.34
C ALA A 119 12.59 3.03 3.03
N ILE A 120 12.49 3.43 1.76
CA ILE A 120 11.56 4.47 1.33
C ILE A 120 10.16 3.88 1.28
N ASP A 121 9.25 4.45 2.06
CA ASP A 121 7.85 4.05 2.08
C ASP A 121 7.07 4.74 0.95
N CYS A 122 6.78 3.98 -0.09
CA CYS A 122 5.90 4.41 -1.18
C CYS A 122 4.47 3.85 -1.06
N GLY A 123 4.07 3.32 0.10
CA GLY A 123 2.86 2.48 0.25
C GLY A 123 3.22 1.03 0.57
N LEU A 124 4.23 0.86 1.41
CA LEU A 124 4.87 -0.41 1.73
C LEU A 124 3.88 -1.40 2.37
N LYS A 125 3.96 -2.66 1.91
CA LYS A 125 3.36 -3.80 2.62
C LYS A 125 4.26 -4.25 3.75
N LEU A 126 3.70 -4.35 4.97
CA LEU A 126 4.45 -4.65 6.19
C LEU A 126 5.26 -5.93 6.14
N ASN A 127 4.87 -6.93 5.35
CA ASN A 127 5.65 -8.14 5.21
C ASN A 127 7.05 -7.90 4.61
N GLN A 128 7.27 -6.81 3.87
CA GLN A 128 8.62 -6.43 3.39
C GLN A 128 9.55 -6.11 4.57
N ILE A 129 9.06 -5.36 5.55
CA ILE A 129 9.79 -5.06 6.79
C ILE A 129 10.03 -6.34 7.59
N LYS A 130 8.99 -7.18 7.77
CA LYS A 130 9.11 -8.48 8.47
C LYS A 130 10.16 -9.38 7.84
N CYS A 131 10.23 -9.43 6.50
CA CYS A 131 11.24 -10.18 5.78
C CYS A 131 12.67 -9.68 6.02
N PHE A 132 12.89 -8.37 6.14
CA PHE A 132 14.21 -7.83 6.46
C PHE A 132 14.61 -8.10 7.91
N ILE A 133 13.70 -7.84 8.86
CA ILE A 133 13.95 -8.04 10.29
C ILE A 133 14.25 -9.51 10.59
N SER A 134 13.48 -10.44 10.02
CA SER A 134 13.72 -11.89 10.19
C SER A 134 15.07 -12.37 9.65
N ARG A 135 15.72 -11.58 8.79
CA ARG A 135 17.09 -11.81 8.30
C ARG A 135 18.15 -11.07 9.11
N GLY A 136 17.77 -10.47 10.23
CA GLY A 136 18.66 -9.75 11.14
C GLY A 136 18.88 -8.28 10.79
N ALA A 137 18.33 -7.77 9.68
CA ALA A 137 18.55 -6.40 9.26
C ALA A 137 17.83 -5.38 10.15
N ARG A 138 18.45 -4.23 10.35
CA ARG A 138 17.80 -3.03 10.87
C ARG A 138 17.11 -2.32 9.71
N VAL A 139 15.85 -1.92 9.90
CA VAL A 139 15.09 -1.19 8.87
C VAL A 139 14.72 0.18 9.40
N ASP A 140 15.23 1.22 8.75
CA ASP A 140 14.82 2.60 8.95
C ASP A 140 13.81 2.96 7.85
N LEU A 141 12.52 2.89 8.17
CA LEU A 141 11.44 3.26 7.27
C LEU A 141 11.29 4.79 7.24
N VAL A 142 11.35 5.39 6.05
CA VAL A 142 11.31 6.84 5.86
C VAL A 142 10.20 7.26 4.89
N PRO A 143 9.68 8.49 5.00
CA PRO A 143 8.71 9.03 4.06
C PRO A 143 9.19 9.00 2.60
N TRP A 144 8.25 8.96 1.65
CA TRP A 144 8.52 8.89 0.21
C TRP A 144 9.46 10.01 -0.30
N ASN A 145 9.35 11.21 0.28
CA ASN A 145 10.14 12.40 -0.08
C ASN A 145 11.37 12.63 0.82
N TRP A 146 11.82 11.59 1.52
CA TRP A 146 12.95 11.71 2.43
C TRP A 146 14.26 12.06 1.72
N SER A 147 15.03 12.98 2.31
CA SER A 147 16.38 13.28 1.82
C SER A 147 17.35 12.18 2.23
N LEU A 148 17.87 11.43 1.25
CA LEU A 148 18.78 10.32 1.50
C LEU A 148 20.18 10.81 1.89
N ASP A 149 20.81 10.06 2.80
CA ASP A 149 22.18 10.27 3.26
C ASP A 149 22.90 8.91 3.30
N GLU A 150 23.73 8.66 2.28
CA GLU A 150 24.41 7.38 2.08
C GLU A 150 25.38 7.00 3.20
N SER A 151 25.80 7.97 4.02
CA SER A 151 26.64 7.70 5.19
C SER A 151 25.88 6.97 6.31
N LYS A 152 24.54 6.98 6.27
CA LYS A 152 23.67 6.48 7.34
C LYS A 152 23.10 5.09 7.08
N PHE A 153 23.33 4.47 5.93
CA PHE A 153 22.79 3.13 5.66
C PHE A 153 23.78 2.28 4.86
N ASP A 154 23.59 0.96 4.94
CA ASP A 154 24.38 -0.04 4.23
C ASP A 154 23.69 -0.48 2.92
N GLY A 155 22.37 -0.33 2.84
CA GLY A 155 21.59 -0.57 1.62
C GLY A 155 20.34 0.29 1.54
N LEU A 156 19.87 0.54 0.32
CA LEU A 156 18.64 1.27 0.03
C LEU A 156 17.56 0.31 -0.46
N PHE A 157 16.38 0.42 0.13
CA PHE A 157 15.19 -0.32 -0.28
C PHE A 157 14.08 0.65 -0.71
N ILE A 158 13.43 0.36 -1.84
CA ILE A 158 12.28 1.11 -2.34
C ILE A 158 11.07 0.17 -2.40
N SER A 159 10.03 0.49 -1.63
CA SER A 159 8.88 -0.37 -1.47
C SER A 159 7.97 -0.40 -2.69
N ASN A 160 6.97 -1.28 -2.63
CA ASN A 160 5.80 -1.15 -3.50
C ASN A 160 5.03 0.15 -3.19
N GLY A 161 4.11 0.51 -4.09
CA GLY A 161 3.21 1.64 -3.91
C GLY A 161 2.10 1.68 -4.95
N PRO A 162 1.06 2.50 -4.72
CA PRO A 162 0.03 2.81 -5.71
C PRO A 162 0.48 3.92 -6.67
N GLY A 163 -0.24 4.06 -7.77
CA GLY A 163 -0.07 5.19 -8.70
C GLY A 163 1.10 5.03 -9.67
N ASP A 164 1.48 6.16 -10.26
CA ASP A 164 2.49 6.23 -11.33
C ASP A 164 3.82 6.81 -10.79
N PRO A 165 4.98 6.17 -11.03
CA PRO A 165 6.28 6.70 -10.59
C PRO A 165 6.59 8.09 -11.17
N VAL A 166 6.00 8.50 -12.29
CA VAL A 166 6.20 9.81 -12.92
C VAL A 166 5.82 10.96 -12.00
N VAL A 167 4.86 10.76 -11.08
CA VAL A 167 4.48 11.80 -10.11
C VAL A 167 5.43 11.87 -8.89
N CYS A 168 6.32 10.89 -8.71
CA CYS A 168 7.24 10.76 -7.57
C CYS A 168 8.62 11.40 -7.82
N LYS A 169 8.65 12.58 -8.44
CA LYS A 169 9.89 13.23 -8.92
C LYS A 169 10.96 13.41 -7.84
N GLU A 170 10.55 13.81 -6.63
CA GLU A 170 11.47 14.02 -5.50
C GLU A 170 12.19 12.73 -5.09
N THR A 171 11.44 11.64 -4.98
CA THR A 171 11.95 10.30 -4.67
C THR A 171 12.94 9.83 -5.73
N VAL A 172 12.59 9.99 -7.01
CA VAL A 172 13.45 9.63 -8.15
C VAL A 172 14.77 10.39 -8.10
N VAL A 173 14.74 11.70 -7.83
CA VAL A 173 15.97 12.52 -7.71
C VAL A 173 16.88 12.01 -6.60
N GLN A 174 16.34 11.59 -5.45
CA GLN A 174 17.13 11.04 -4.35
C GLN A 174 17.74 9.68 -4.72
N ILE A 175 16.95 8.78 -5.31
CA ILE A 175 17.43 7.45 -5.75
C ILE A 175 18.53 7.61 -6.80
N GLN A 176 18.37 8.53 -7.76
CA GLN A 176 19.39 8.79 -8.78
C GLN A 176 20.74 9.21 -8.19
N LYS A 177 20.76 9.94 -7.07
CA LYS A 177 22.01 10.31 -6.39
C LYS A 177 22.74 9.06 -5.88
N VAL A 178 22.00 8.16 -5.22
CA VAL A 178 22.55 6.90 -4.67
C VAL A 178 23.00 5.96 -5.78
N LEU A 179 22.23 5.84 -6.87
CA LEU A 179 22.63 5.02 -8.01
C LEU A 179 23.88 5.55 -8.71
N LYS A 180 24.04 6.88 -8.79
CA LYS A 180 25.23 7.52 -9.38
C LYS A 180 26.48 7.30 -8.54
N SER A 181 26.36 7.24 -7.21
CA SER A 181 27.50 6.94 -6.34
C SER A 181 27.99 5.51 -6.56
N GLY A 182 27.06 4.56 -6.79
CA GLY A 182 27.34 3.14 -6.97
C GLY A 182 27.89 2.43 -5.73
N GLN A 183 27.87 3.09 -4.55
CA GLN A 183 28.52 2.57 -3.35
C GLN A 183 27.64 1.65 -2.51
N LYS A 184 26.32 1.73 -2.69
CA LYS A 184 25.34 1.03 -1.87
C LYS A 184 24.48 0.11 -2.73
N PRO A 185 24.20 -1.13 -2.31
CA PRO A 185 23.21 -1.97 -2.96
C PRO A 185 21.82 -1.31 -2.87
N VAL A 186 21.09 -1.37 -3.99
CA VAL A 186 19.74 -0.84 -4.11
C VAL A 186 18.79 -1.97 -4.50
N PHE A 187 17.67 -2.10 -3.80
CA PHE A 187 16.66 -3.11 -4.09
C PHE A 187 15.27 -2.45 -4.15
N GLY A 188 14.56 -2.63 -5.26
CA GLY A 188 13.23 -2.09 -5.48
C GLY A 188 12.19 -3.18 -5.74
N ILE A 189 10.96 -3.00 -5.22
CA ILE A 189 9.83 -3.91 -5.45
C ILE A 189 8.65 -3.15 -6.06
N CYS A 190 8.07 -3.69 -7.13
CA CYS A 190 6.87 -3.12 -7.78
C CYS A 190 7.11 -1.66 -8.20
N LEU A 191 6.49 -0.68 -7.54
CA LEU A 191 6.75 0.74 -7.80
C LEU A 191 8.24 1.09 -7.63
N GLY A 192 8.94 0.49 -6.66
CA GLY A 192 10.38 0.72 -6.51
C GLY A 192 11.25 0.12 -7.62
N HIS A 193 10.72 -0.79 -8.43
CA HIS A 193 11.40 -1.30 -9.63
C HIS A 193 11.15 -0.42 -10.86
N GLN A 194 9.97 0.20 -10.94
CA GLN A 194 9.58 1.10 -12.03
C GLN A 194 10.39 2.41 -11.97
#